data_AF-X1MWB6-F1
#
_entry.id   AF-X1MWB6-F1
#
_cell.length_a   1.000
_cell.length_b   1.000
_cell.length_c   1.000
_cell.angle_alpha   90.00
_cell.angle_beta   90.00
_cell.angle_gamma   90.00
#
_symmetry.space_group_name_H-M   'P 1'
#
loop_
_entity.id
_entity.type
_entity.pdbx_description
1 polymer ?
#
loop_
_entity_poly.entity_id
_entity_poly.type
_entity_poly.pdbx_seq_one_letter_code
_entity_poly.pdbx_strand_id
1 'polypeptide(L)'
;IYEDKMTKEQAWINSVNTIREYARWCLDKKILIDLELDPHVYFVVNSLEKMAKMIEDIEVPNVFPNIDIGHLCITREPPKTMEKLKSRILHVHLSETDTFEHPSRSSVVNLA
;
A
#
# COMPACT_ATOMS: atom_id res chain seq x y z
N ILE A 1 -0.83 -1.25 30.30
CA ILE A 1 -1.88 -1.83 29.43
C ILE A 1 -2.35 -0.67 28.56
N TYR A 2 -1.88 -0.60 27.31
CA TYR A 2 -2.34 0.42 26.37
C TYR A 2 -3.77 0.08 25.99
N GLU A 3 -4.75 0.90 26.41
CA GLU A 3 -6.11 0.81 25.91
C GLU A 3 -6.11 1.25 24.45
N ASP A 4 -6.23 0.29 23.53
CA ASP A 4 -6.42 0.56 22.12
C ASP A 4 -7.87 1.03 21.91
N LYS A 5 -8.12 2.33 22.09
CA LYS A 5 -9.45 2.94 21.95
C LYS A 5 -9.84 3.17 20.49
N MET A 6 -8.92 2.95 19.55
CA MET A 6 -9.15 3.24 18.15
C MET A 6 -9.71 2.02 17.45
N THR A 7 -10.92 2.14 16.90
CA THR A 7 -11.50 1.08 16.07
C THR A 7 -10.77 1.00 14.73
N LYS A 8 -10.91 -0.13 14.03
CA LYS A 8 -10.33 -0.30 12.69
C LYS A 8 -10.89 0.72 11.69
N GLU A 9 -12.17 1.05 11.83
CA GLU A 9 -12.85 2.05 11.02
C GLU A 9 -12.29 3.44 11.30
N GLN A 10 -12.03 3.78 12.56
CA GLN A 10 -11.40 5.05 12.91
C GLN A 10 -9.95 5.12 12.39
N ALA A 11 -9.19 4.03 12.49
CA ALA A 11 -7.84 3.94 11.94
C ALA A 11 -7.84 4.13 10.41
N TRP A 12 -8.83 3.55 9.71
CA TRP A 12 -9.02 3.72 8.28
C TRP A 12 -9.30 5.18 7.92
N ILE A 13 -10.30 5.80 8.56
CA ILE A 13 -10.69 7.20 8.31
C ILE A 13 -9.51 8.14 8.58
N ASN A 14 -8.78 7.93 9.67
CA ASN A 14 -7.60 8.72 10.01
C ASN A 14 -6.53 8.58 8.92
N SER A 15 -6.23 7.35 8.49
CA SER A 15 -5.23 7.09 7.45
C SER A 15 -5.59 7.78 6.13
N VAL A 16 -6.84 7.62 5.68
CA VAL A 16 -7.37 8.25 4.46
C VAL A 16 -7.23 9.77 4.54
N ASN A 17 -7.65 10.38 5.65
CA ASN A 17 -7.62 11.84 5.81
C ASN A 17 -6.19 12.38 5.84
N THR A 18 -5.30 11.76 6.62
CA THR A 18 -3.90 12.16 6.73
C THR A 18 -3.16 12.02 5.40
N ILE A 19 -3.30 10.88 4.71
CA ILE A 19 -2.64 10.67 3.42
C ILE A 19 -3.21 11.64 2.38
N ARG A 20 -4.53 11.86 2.34
CA ARG A 20 -5.16 12.81 1.40
C ARG A 20 -4.64 14.23 1.59
N GLU A 21 -4.57 14.71 2.83
CA GLU A 21 -4.06 16.05 3.14
C GLU A 21 -2.60 16.20 2.68
N TYR A 22 -1.76 15.23 3.03
CA TYR A 22 -0.35 15.23 2.64
C TYR A 22 -0.18 15.12 1.11
N ALA A 23 -0.96 14.26 0.44
CA ALA A 23 -0.96 14.10 -1.01
C ALA A 23 -1.30 15.39 -1.74
N ARG A 24 -2.31 16.13 -1.28
CA ARG A 24 -2.69 17.43 -1.84
C ARG A 24 -1.56 18.44 -1.71
N TRP A 25 -0.88 18.48 -0.57
CA TRP A 25 0.30 19.34 -0.40
C TRP A 25 1.46 18.94 -1.32
N CYS A 26 1.65 17.64 -1.58
CA CYS A 26 2.65 17.12 -2.50
C CYS A 26 2.38 17.46 -3.98
N LEU A 27 1.12 17.67 -4.38
CA LEU A 27 0.76 17.99 -5.78
C LEU A 27 1.45 19.28 -6.26
N ASP A 28 1.39 20.34 -5.46
CA ASP A 28 2.02 21.64 -5.79
C ASP A 28 3.54 21.51 -5.96
N LYS A 29 4.13 20.48 -5.35
CA LYS A 29 5.56 20.19 -5.40
C LYS A 29 5.93 19.17 -6.46
N LYS A 30 4.95 18.65 -7.23
CA LYS A 30 5.14 17.60 -8.23
C LYS A 30 5.74 16.33 -7.63
N ILE A 31 5.39 16.02 -6.39
CA ILE A 31 5.81 14.80 -5.69
C ILE A 31 4.72 13.75 -5.85
N LEU A 32 5.13 12.56 -6.32
CA LEU A 32 4.28 11.38 -6.32
C LEU A 32 4.43 10.65 -4.98
N ILE A 33 3.33 10.13 -4.47
CA ILE A 33 3.30 9.32 -3.26
C ILE A 33 3.05 7.89 -3.69
N ASP A 34 3.91 7.02 -3.18
CA ASP A 34 3.81 5.59 -3.37
C ASP A 34 3.41 4.94 -2.04
N LEU A 35 2.27 4.25 -2.05
CA LEU A 35 1.69 3.63 -0.86
C LEU A 35 1.99 2.14 -0.86
N GLU A 36 2.77 1.70 0.11
CA GLU A 36 3.15 0.29 0.26
C GLU A 36 2.16 -0.49 1.12
N LEU A 37 1.85 -1.70 0.67
CA LEU A 37 1.09 -2.71 1.41
C LEU A 37 2.04 -3.42 2.37
N ASP A 38 1.60 -3.71 3.60
CA ASP A 38 2.36 -4.52 4.55
C ASP A 38 1.52 -5.74 4.98
N PRO A 39 2.06 -6.98 4.97
CA PRO A 39 1.31 -8.20 5.24
C PRO A 39 0.82 -8.33 6.71
N HIS A 40 1.26 -7.48 7.62
CA HIS A 40 0.94 -7.60 9.04
C HIS A 40 -0.56 -7.40 9.33
N VAL A 41 -1.13 -8.26 10.17
CA VAL A 41 -2.59 -8.30 10.43
C VAL A 41 -3.16 -7.04 11.06
N TYR A 42 -2.32 -6.28 11.78
CA TYR A 42 -2.70 -5.02 12.43
C TYR A 42 -2.54 -3.78 11.55
N PHE A 43 -1.99 -3.92 10.34
CA PHE A 43 -1.82 -2.78 9.44
C PHE A 43 -3.13 -2.47 8.71
N VAL A 44 -3.34 -1.18 8.42
CA VAL A 44 -4.56 -0.68 7.79
C VAL A 44 -4.69 -1.22 6.36
N VAL A 45 -3.58 -1.24 5.61
CA VAL A 45 -3.51 -1.77 4.25
C VAL A 45 -2.61 -3.01 4.23
N ASN A 46 -3.24 -4.19 4.22
CA ASN A 46 -2.55 -5.48 4.24
C ASN A 46 -3.06 -6.49 3.20
N SER A 47 -3.80 -6.00 2.21
CA SER A 47 -4.22 -6.76 1.04
C SER A 47 -4.38 -5.82 -0.16
N LEU A 48 -4.29 -6.35 -1.39
CA LEU A 48 -4.49 -5.57 -2.61
C LEU A 48 -5.90 -5.01 -2.72
N GLU A 49 -6.88 -5.69 -2.13
CA GLU A 49 -8.25 -5.18 -2.03
C GLU A 49 -8.32 -3.92 -1.17
N LYS A 50 -7.68 -3.94 0.01
CA LYS A 50 -7.59 -2.76 0.87
C LYS A 50 -6.74 -1.67 0.22
N MET A 51 -5.67 -2.03 -0.49
CA MET A 51 -4.89 -1.06 -1.25
C MET A 51 -5.77 -0.35 -2.29
N ALA A 52 -6.51 -1.10 -3.12
CA ALA A 52 -7.42 -0.53 -4.11
C ALA A 52 -8.46 0.40 -3.45
N LYS A 53 -9.08 -0.05 -2.36
CA LYS A 53 -10.04 0.76 -1.62
C LYS A 53 -9.41 2.02 -1.00
N MET A 54 -8.20 1.92 -0.47
CA MET A 54 -7.50 3.06 0.12
C MET A 54 -7.20 4.14 -0.94
N ILE A 55 -6.72 3.73 -2.12
CA ILE A 55 -6.47 4.64 -3.24
C ILE A 55 -7.76 5.32 -3.71
N GLU A 56 -8.86 4.55 -3.81
CA GLU A 56 -10.20 5.09 -4.14
C GLU A 56 -10.68 6.10 -3.08
N ASP A 57 -10.61 5.74 -1.79
CA ASP A 57 -11.06 6.58 -0.69
C ASP A 57 -10.19 7.85 -0.54
N ILE A 58 -8.88 7.78 -0.79
CA ILE A 58 -7.99 8.95 -0.76
C ILE A 58 -8.38 9.96 -1.85
N GLU A 59 -8.66 9.49 -3.06
CA GLU A 59 -9.16 10.31 -4.18
C GLU A 59 -8.22 11.49 -4.54
N VAL A 60 -6.92 11.23 -4.66
CA VAL A 60 -5.91 12.24 -5.08
C VAL A 60 -5.03 11.67 -6.20
N PRO A 61 -4.79 12.42 -7.29
CA PRO A 61 -4.18 11.86 -8.50
C PRO A 61 -2.68 11.53 -8.40
N ASN A 62 -1.97 11.99 -7.37
CA ASN A 62 -0.55 11.70 -7.16
C ASN A 62 -0.29 10.59 -6.14
N VAL A 63 -1.30 9.80 -5.77
CA VAL A 63 -1.12 8.63 -4.90
C VAL A 63 -1.26 7.37 -5.74
N PHE A 64 -0.22 6.54 -5.72
CA PHE A 64 -0.12 5.31 -6.46
C PHE A 64 0.18 4.14 -5.50
N PRO A 65 -0.32 2.93 -5.78
CA PRO A 65 0.07 1.73 -5.06
C PRO A 65 1.50 1.27 -5.43
N ASN A 66 2.27 0.92 -4.41
CA ASN A 66 3.49 0.13 -4.54
C ASN A 66 3.13 -1.35 -4.47
N ILE A 67 3.71 -2.16 -5.36
CA ILE A 67 3.57 -3.60 -5.31
C ILE A 67 4.85 -4.24 -4.79
N ASP A 68 4.81 -4.82 -3.59
CA ASP A 68 5.89 -5.69 -3.11
C ASP A 68 5.54 -7.16 -3.34
N ILE A 69 6.28 -7.82 -4.23
CA ILE A 69 6.02 -9.21 -4.60
C ILE A 69 6.23 -10.16 -3.41
N GLY A 70 7.22 -9.89 -2.55
CA GLY A 70 7.45 -10.67 -1.34
C GLY A 70 6.26 -10.59 -0.38
N HIS A 71 5.65 -9.40 -0.23
CA HIS A 71 4.43 -9.25 0.56
C HIS A 71 3.26 -10.03 -0.03
N LEU A 72 3.10 -10.02 -1.36
CA LEU A 72 2.04 -10.81 -2.03
C LEU A 72 2.24 -12.31 -1.86
N CYS A 73 3.48 -12.79 -1.84
CA CYS A 73 3.80 -14.18 -1.53
C CYS A 73 3.39 -14.56 -0.10
N ILE A 74 3.63 -13.69 0.88
CA ILE A 74 3.26 -13.90 2.29
C ILE A 74 1.74 -13.91 2.48
N THR A 75 1.03 -12.95 1.87
CA THR A 75 -0.43 -12.85 1.94
C THR A 75 -1.15 -13.86 1.03
N ARG A 76 -0.39 -14.62 0.22
CA ARG A 76 -0.89 -15.63 -0.73
C ARG A 76 -1.87 -15.04 -1.74
N GLU A 77 -1.59 -13.81 -2.18
CA GLU A 77 -2.38 -13.14 -3.19
C GLU A 77 -2.03 -13.66 -4.60
N PRO A 78 -3.01 -14.18 -5.36
CA PRO A 78 -2.75 -14.67 -6.71
C PRO A 78 -2.45 -13.48 -7.64
N PRO A 79 -1.61 -13.62 -8.69
CA PRO A 79 -1.31 -12.51 -9.60
C PRO A 79 -2.53 -11.80 -10.21
N LYS A 80 -3.66 -12.50 -10.31
CA LYS A 80 -4.94 -11.95 -10.78
C LYS A 80 -5.54 -10.88 -9.86
N THR A 81 -5.22 -10.82 -8.57
CA THR A 81 -5.74 -9.73 -7.71
C THR A 81 -5.12 -8.38 -8.05
N MET A 82 -3.93 -8.34 -8.67
CA MET A 82 -3.33 -7.11 -9.18
C MET A 82 -4.16 -6.43 -10.28
N GLU A 83 -5.09 -7.15 -10.91
CA GLU A 83 -5.98 -6.56 -11.92
C GLU A 83 -6.80 -5.38 -11.37
N LYS A 84 -7.07 -5.36 -10.05
CA LYS A 84 -7.78 -4.27 -9.36
C LYS A 84 -6.98 -2.95 -9.37
N LEU A 85 -5.67 -3.00 -9.56
CA LEU A 85 -4.77 -1.84 -9.54
C LEU A 85 -4.25 -1.46 -10.94
N LYS A 86 -4.74 -2.13 -11.99
CA LYS A 86 -4.30 -1.89 -13.38
C LYS A 86 -4.39 -0.41 -13.73
N SER A 87 -3.40 0.09 -14.46
CA SER A 87 -3.21 1.51 -14.86
C SER A 87 -2.81 2.48 -13.74
N ARG A 88 -2.57 2.00 -12.52
CA ARG A 88 -2.16 2.82 -11.37
C ARG A 88 -0.85 2.37 -10.72
N ILE A 89 -0.24 1.27 -11.14
CA ILE A 89 1.03 0.82 -10.53
C ILE A 89 2.16 1.70 -11.05
N LEU A 90 2.87 2.36 -10.14
CA LEU A 90 4.02 3.22 -10.43
C LEU A 90 5.35 2.53 -10.06
N HIS A 91 5.33 1.69 -9.03
CA HIS A 91 6.54 1.18 -8.41
C HIS A 91 6.35 -0.27 -7.94
N VAL A 92 7.42 -1.06 -8.02
CA VAL A 92 7.44 -2.45 -7.63
C VAL A 92 8.71 -2.75 -6.82
N HIS A 93 8.53 -3.36 -5.65
CA HIS A 93 9.59 -4.05 -4.93
C HIS A 93 9.65 -5.51 -5.37
N LEU A 94 10.84 -5.92 -5.81
CA LEU A 94 11.17 -7.29 -6.13
C LEU A 94 12.11 -7.83 -5.05
N SER A 95 11.65 -8.85 -4.34
CA SER A 95 12.41 -9.54 -3.31
C SER A 95 12.38 -11.04 -3.61
N GLU A 96 13.50 -11.70 -3.33
CA GLU A 96 13.56 -13.16 -3.37
C GLU A 96 13.02 -13.70 -2.05
N THR A 97 12.12 -14.67 -2.11
CA THR A 97 11.53 -15.29 -0.93
C THR A 97 11.68 -16.80 -1.04
N ASP A 98 12.80 -17.32 -0.51
CA ASP A 98 13.01 -18.76 -0.31
C ASP A 98 12.06 -19.35 0.76
N THR A 99 11.46 -18.49 1.59
CA THR A 99 10.52 -18.83 2.67
C THR A 99 9.37 -17.82 2.70
N PHE A 100 8.18 -18.22 3.20
CA PHE A 100 7.02 -17.34 3.41
C PHE A 100 7.23 -16.31 4.54
N GLU A 101 8.47 -15.86 4.73
CA GLU A 101 8.89 -14.89 5.73
C GLU A 101 9.14 -13.54 5.07
N HIS A 102 9.08 -12.47 5.86
CA HIS A 102 9.33 -11.12 5.36
C HIS A 102 10.78 -10.98 4.88
N PRO A 103 11.04 -10.64 3.60
CA PRO A 103 12.38 -10.64 3.06
C PRO A 103 13.24 -9.51 3.64
N SER A 104 14.48 -9.85 4.00
CA SER A 104 15.47 -8.89 4.53
C SER A 104 16.17 -8.06 3.43
N ARG A 105 15.93 -8.38 2.15
CA ARG A 105 16.50 -7.68 0.99
C ARG A 105 15.46 -7.53 -0.11
N SER A 106 15.22 -6.29 -0.51
CA SER A 106 14.37 -5.92 -1.64
C SER A 106 15.18 -5.10 -2.66
N SER A 107 14.85 -5.28 -3.95
CA SER A 107 15.33 -4.47 -5.06
C SER A 107 14.17 -3.62 -5.57
N VAL A 108 14.45 -2.33 -5.83
CA VAL A 108 13.46 -1.30 -6.16
C VAL A 108 13.42 -1.10 -7.68
N VAL A 109 12.23 -1.25 -8.30
CA VAL A 109 12.05 -1.08 -9.76
C VAL A 109 10.92 -0.08 -10.04
N ASN A 110 11.28 1.10 -10.53
CA ASN A 110 10.32 2.12 -10.96
C ASN A 110 9.72 1.76 -12.33
N LEU A 111 8.39 1.72 -12.41
CA LEU A 111 7.64 1.52 -13.65
C LEU A 111 7.13 2.88 -14.14
N ALA A 112 7.94 3.55 -14.96
CA ALA A 112 7.58 4.81 -15.62
C ALA A 112 6.93 4.54 -16.99
#